data_AF-A0A1M5F2U8-F1
#
_entry.id   AF-A0A1M5F2U8-F1
#
_cell.length_a   1.000
_cell.length_b   1.000
_cell.length_c   1.000
_cell.angle_alpha   90.00
_cell.angle_beta   90.00
_cell.angle_gamma   90.00
#
_symmetry.space_group_name_H-M   'P 1'
#
loop_
_entity.id
_entity.type
_entity.pdbx_description
1 polymer ?
#
loop_
_entity_poly.entity_id
_entity_poly.type
_entity_poly.pdbx_seq_one_letter_code
_entity_poly.pdbx_strand_id
1 'polypeptide(L)'
;MIETTDIAGVLTLIPRRFSDNRGSFQETYNRHTLAGLGIDTVFVQDNQSWSREAGTVRGLHFQAPPHAQAKIVRVLVGEIFDVAVDIR
;
A
#
# COMPACT_ATOMS: atom_id res chain seq x y z
N MET A 1 -10.29 4.82 -6.64
CA MET A 1 -10.86 5.72 -5.62
C MET A 1 -9.84 5.85 -4.49
N ILE A 2 -9.74 7.01 -3.87
CA ILE A 2 -8.84 7.24 -2.73
C ILE A 2 -9.69 7.63 -1.53
N GLU A 3 -9.38 7.06 -0.38
CA GLU A 3 -10.03 7.39 0.89
C GLU A 3 -8.97 7.89 1.87
N THR A 4 -9.30 8.95 2.59
CA THR A 4 -8.45 9.50 3.66
C THR A 4 -8.70 8.74 4.95
N THR A 5 -7.64 8.54 5.74
CA THR A 5 -7.77 8.04 7.11
C THR A 5 -7.66 9.20 8.11
N ASP A 6 -7.85 8.90 9.40
CA ASP A 6 -7.66 9.87 10.49
C ASP A 6 -6.18 10.31 10.65
N ILE A 7 -5.24 9.57 10.06
CA ILE A 7 -3.81 9.90 10.08
C ILE A 7 -3.46 10.61 8.76
N ALA A 8 -3.18 11.91 8.85
CA ALA A 8 -2.80 12.71 7.68
C ALA A 8 -1.56 12.12 6.97
N GLY A 9 -1.70 11.80 5.68
CA GLY A 9 -0.66 11.16 4.86
C GLY A 9 -0.81 9.64 4.73
N VAL A 10 -1.72 9.02 5.50
CA VAL A 10 -2.10 7.61 5.34
C VAL A 10 -3.41 7.55 4.55
N LEU A 11 -3.38 6.84 3.42
CA LEU A 11 -4.44 6.83 2.41
C LEU A 11 -4.79 5.39 2.03
N THR A 12 -6.07 5.11 1.86
CA THR A 12 -6.54 3.84 1.29
C THR A 12 -6.73 4.01 -0.21
N LEU A 13 -5.98 3.24 -1.00
CA LEU A 13 -6.09 3.20 -2.46
C LEU A 13 -6.99 2.05 -2.88
N ILE A 14 -8.10 2.36 -3.55
CA ILE A 14 -9.03 1.38 -4.11
C ILE A 14 -8.85 1.35 -5.63
N PRO A 15 -8.04 0.42 -6.18
CA PRO A 15 -7.83 0.31 -7.61
C PRO A 15 -9.11 -0.16 -8.29
N ARG A 16 -9.33 0.31 -9.52
CA ARG A 16 -10.43 -0.18 -10.35
C ARG A 16 -10.11 -1.62 -10.79
N ARG A 17 -11.00 -2.54 -10.47
CA ARG A 17 -10.94 -3.92 -10.94
C ARG A 17 -11.79 -4.08 -12.20
N PHE A 18 -11.20 -4.64 -13.24
CA PHE A 18 -11.87 -5.05 -14.46
C PHE A 18 -11.99 -6.57 -14.43
N SER A 19 -13.20 -7.09 -14.59
CA SER A 19 -13.46 -8.53 -14.52
C SER A 19 -14.13 -9.01 -15.80
N ASP A 20 -13.76 -10.20 -16.25
CA ASP A 20 -14.39 -10.91 -17.37
C ASP A 20 -14.33 -12.43 -17.15
N ASN A 21 -14.74 -13.21 -18.15
CA ASN A 21 -14.78 -14.67 -18.06
C ASN A 21 -13.40 -15.35 -17.88
N ARG A 22 -12.29 -14.64 -18.05
CA ARG A 22 -10.92 -15.15 -17.85
C ARG A 22 -10.39 -14.87 -16.44
N GLY A 23 -11.04 -13.98 -15.69
CA GLY A 23 -10.62 -13.58 -14.35
C GLY A 23 -10.77 -12.07 -14.13
N SER A 24 -9.77 -11.46 -13.47
CA SER A 24 -9.76 -10.02 -13.23
C SER A 24 -8.39 -9.39 -13.45
N PHE A 25 -8.40 -8.14 -13.86
CA PHE A 25 -7.25 -7.29 -14.10
C PHE A 25 -7.38 -6.00 -13.28
N GLN A 26 -6.27 -5.53 -12.73
CA GLN A 26 -6.21 -4.25 -12.05
C GLN A 26 -4.81 -3.64 -12.22
N GLU A 27 -4.77 -2.35 -12.51
CA GLU A 27 -3.54 -1.56 -12.41
C GLU A 27 -3.37 -1.15 -10.96
N THR A 28 -2.33 -1.67 -10.29
CA THR A 28 -2.11 -1.40 -8.86
C THR A 28 -1.09 -0.31 -8.57
N TYR A 29 -0.37 0.13 -9.60
CA TYR A 29 0.53 1.27 -9.53
C TYR A 29 0.63 1.90 -10.92
N ASN A 30 0.45 3.20 -10.98
CA ASN A 30 0.71 4.02 -12.16
C ASN A 30 1.11 5.41 -11.68
N ARG A 31 2.36 5.79 -11.98
CA ARG A 31 2.93 7.04 -11.49
C ARG A 31 2.11 8.26 -11.89
N HIS A 32 1.63 8.32 -13.12
CA HIS A 32 0.84 9.45 -13.60
C HIS A 32 -0.52 9.53 -12.90
N THR A 33 -1.18 8.38 -12.73
CA THR A 33 -2.47 8.30 -12.01
C THR A 33 -2.31 8.73 -10.55
N LEU A 34 -1.27 8.25 -9.86
CA LEU A 34 -1.01 8.61 -8.46
C LEU A 34 -0.60 10.08 -8.30
N ALA A 35 0.21 10.63 -9.21
CA ALA A 35 0.54 12.04 -9.23
C ALA A 35 -0.73 12.91 -9.42
N GLY A 36 -1.65 12.48 -10.29
CA GLY A 36 -2.96 13.12 -10.45
C GLY A 36 -3.85 13.09 -9.18
N LEU A 37 -3.52 12.24 -8.20
CA LEU A 37 -4.15 12.17 -6.88
C LEU A 37 -3.33 12.88 -5.79
N GLY A 38 -2.26 13.62 -6.14
CA GLY A 38 -1.39 14.33 -5.20
C GLY A 38 -0.32 13.44 -4.53
N ILE A 39 -0.08 12.24 -5.07
CA ILE A 39 0.96 11.32 -4.58
C ILE A 39 2.14 11.35 -5.55
N ASP A 40 3.07 12.28 -5.33
CA ASP A 40 4.26 12.48 -6.18
C ASP A 40 5.45 11.59 -5.79
N THR A 41 5.28 10.76 -4.76
CA THR A 41 6.31 9.83 -4.27
C THR A 41 6.78 8.88 -5.38
N VAL A 42 8.11 8.77 -5.53
CA VAL A 42 8.73 7.75 -6.39
C VAL A 42 9.01 6.50 -5.57
N PHE A 43 8.28 5.42 -5.85
CA PHE A 43 8.52 4.12 -5.25
C PHE A 43 9.64 3.40 -6.01
N VAL A 44 10.73 3.09 -5.31
CA VAL A 44 12.00 2.63 -5.91
C VAL A 44 12.37 1.19 -5.56
N GLN A 45 11.56 0.52 -4.75
CA GLN A 45 11.81 -0.86 -4.31
C GLN A 45 10.49 -1.61 -4.21
N ASP A 46 10.48 -2.85 -4.68
CA ASP A 46 9.42 -3.82 -4.46
C ASP A 46 9.83 -4.85 -3.41
N ASN A 47 8.86 -5.27 -2.60
CA ASN A 47 9.05 -6.34 -1.62
C ASN A 47 7.81 -7.24 -1.65
N GLN A 48 8.00 -8.54 -1.46
CA GLN A 48 6.93 -9.51 -1.27
C GLN A 48 7.24 -10.38 -0.07
N SER A 49 6.26 -10.51 0.83
CA SER A 49 6.38 -11.38 2.01
C SER A 49 5.19 -12.30 2.09
N TRP A 50 5.40 -13.46 2.70
CA TRP A 50 4.35 -14.41 3.04
C TRP A 50 4.46 -14.73 4.54
N SER A 51 3.35 -14.65 5.25
CA SER A 51 3.24 -15.05 6.65
C SER A 51 2.61 -16.44 6.68
N ARG A 52 3.38 -17.43 7.14
CA ARG A 52 2.95 -18.85 7.13
C ARG A 52 1.85 -19.14 8.15
N GLU A 53 1.98 -18.57 9.34
CA GLU A 53 1.06 -18.83 10.45
C GLU A 53 0.10 -17.64 10.65
N ALA A 54 -1.18 -17.95 10.83
CA ALA A 54 -2.16 -16.94 11.24
C ALA A 54 -1.73 -16.34 12.59
N GLY A 55 -1.82 -15.02 12.71
CA GLY A 55 -1.31 -14.29 13.88
C GLY A 55 0.18 -13.91 13.81
N THR A 56 0.88 -14.18 12.70
CA THR A 56 2.23 -13.62 12.48
C THR A 56 2.16 -12.09 12.47
N VAL A 57 2.86 -11.44 13.40
CA VAL A 57 2.97 -9.98 13.47
C VAL A 57 4.28 -9.51 12.83
N ARG A 58 4.22 -8.46 11.99
CA ARG A 58 5.39 -7.81 11.40
C ARG A 58 5.31 -6.31 11.66
N GLY A 59 6.22 -5.77 12.48
CA GLY A 59 6.26 -4.34 12.79
C GLY A 59 6.67 -4.03 14.23
N LEU A 60 6.66 -2.77 14.66
CA LEU A 60 6.47 -1.57 13.82
C LEU A 60 7.80 -1.15 13.18
N HIS A 61 7.78 -0.82 11.88
CA HIS A 61 8.99 -0.48 11.12
C HIS A 61 8.90 0.93 10.54
N PHE A 62 9.91 1.76 10.79
CA PHE A 62 10.03 3.12 10.25
C PHE A 62 11.48 3.40 9.83
N GLN A 63 11.67 4.32 8.87
CA GLN A 63 12.97 4.87 8.51
C GLN A 63 12.92 6.39 8.62
N ALA A 64 13.89 6.97 9.32
CA ALA A 64 14.02 8.42 9.49
C ALA A 64 14.83 9.06 8.34
N PRO A 65 14.72 10.38 8.14
CA PRO A 65 15.64 11.11 7.27
C PRO A 65 17.12 10.80 7.62
N PRO A 66 17.99 10.66 6.61
CA PRO A 66 17.77 10.92 5.18
C PRO A 66 17.18 9.74 4.39
N HIS A 67 16.82 8.64 5.06
CA HIS A 67 16.39 7.39 4.43
C HIS A 67 14.88 7.13 4.59
N ALA A 68 14.08 8.19 4.74
CA ALA A 68 12.63 8.06 4.86
C ALA A 68 12.04 7.32 3.65
N GLN A 69 11.14 6.38 3.92
CA GLN A 69 10.56 5.51 2.90
C GLN A 69 9.05 5.46 3.02
N ALA A 70 8.37 5.88 1.95
CA ALA A 70 6.95 5.64 1.76
C ALA A 70 6.71 4.24 1.20
N LYS A 71 5.56 3.64 1.54
CA LYS A 71 5.23 2.26 1.17
C LYS A 71 3.83 2.21 0.56
N ILE A 72 3.68 1.49 -0.56
CA ILE A 72 2.38 0.99 -1.02
C ILE A 72 2.30 -0.47 -0.59
N VAL A 73 1.31 -0.80 0.24
CA VAL A 73 1.12 -2.16 0.76
C VAL A 73 -0.16 -2.75 0.17
N ARG A 74 -0.11 -4.01 -0.26
CA ARG A 74 -1.26 -4.76 -0.76
C ARG A 74 -1.18 -6.23 -0.35
N VAL A 75 -2.33 -6.88 -0.21
CA VAL A 75 -2.43 -8.33 -0.03
C VAL A 75 -2.76 -9.00 -1.37
N LEU A 76 -1.97 -10.01 -1.74
CA LEU A 76 -2.20 -10.80 -2.96
C LEU A 76 -3.16 -11.97 -2.72
N VAL A 77 -2.99 -12.66 -1.60
CA VAL A 77 -3.75 -13.85 -1.22
C VAL A 77 -3.94 -13.83 0.30
N GLY A 78 -5.15 -14.14 0.76
CA GLY A 78 -5.53 -14.06 2.17
C GLY A 78 -5.90 -12.65 2.60
N GLU A 79 -5.65 -12.33 3.86
CA GLU A 79 -5.97 -11.04 4.48
C GLU A 79 -4.95 -10.69 5.57
N ILE A 80 -4.83 -9.39 5.87
CA ILE A 80 -4.03 -8.88 6.98
C ILE A 80 -4.82 -7.81 7.74
N PHE A 81 -4.48 -7.61 9.00
CA PHE A 81 -4.83 -6.40 9.73
C PHE A 81 -3.64 -5.43 9.65
N ASP A 82 -3.74 -4.41 8.78
CA ASP A 82 -2.68 -3.41 8.58
C ASP A 82 -2.86 -2.24 9.55
N VAL A 83 -1.76 -1.80 10.16
CA VAL A 83 -1.77 -0.74 11.18
C VAL A 83 -0.70 0.28 10.85
N ALA A 84 -1.09 1.56 10.83
CA ALA A 84 -0.19 2.70 10.79
C ALA A 84 -0.19 3.40 12.16
N VAL A 85 0.97 3.92 12.56
CA VAL A 85 1.14 4.70 13.80
C VAL A 85 1.76 6.03 13.43
N ASP A 86 1.13 7.12 13.87
CA ASP A 86 1.68 8.46 13.73
C ASP A 86 2.76 8.68 14.81
N ILE A 87 4.00 8.86 14.37
CA ILE A 87 5.18 9.08 15.22
C ILE A 87 5.91 10.38 14.86
N ARG A 88 5.23 11.30 14.16
CA ARG A 88 5.76 12.60 13.76
C ARG A 88 5.94 13.54 14.94
#